data_AF-A0AAW2DQV9-F1
#
_entry.id   AF-A0AAW2DQV9-F1
#
_cell.length_a   1.000
_cell.length_b   1.000
_cell.length_c   1.000
_cell.angle_alpha   90.00
_cell.angle_beta   90.00
_cell.angle_gamma   90.00
#
_symmetry.space_group_name_H-M   'P 1'
#
loop_
_entity.id
_entity.type
_entity.pdbx_description
1 polymer ?
#
loop_
_entity_poly.entity_id
_entity_poly.type
_entity_poly.pdbx_seq_one_letter_code
_entity_poly.pdbx_strand_id
1 'polypeptide(L)'
;MARNYGFLVCLLIMILDIIAGILGIEAEIAQNKVKHLRMWIFECRDPSYQAFKLGLAAIILLLLAHVIAQLLGGCTCVGSKAEFSNSTPNQQLAFGSLIFAWIILAVGFSMLIIGTMSNSRSRKSCGIAHHRFLSIGGILCFVHGLFAVSYYVSVTAAQREKQRQQQRNPAGRAAGPTSTASV
;
A
#
# COMPACT_ATOMS: atom_id res chain seq x y z
N MET A 1 22.93 -11.36 -13.36
CA MET A 1 22.18 -10.09 -13.54
C MET A 1 20.93 -10.01 -12.65
N ALA A 2 21.04 -10.24 -11.34
CA ALA A 2 19.85 -10.35 -10.44
C ALA A 2 19.76 -9.24 -9.37
N ARG A 3 20.71 -8.30 -9.33
CA ARG A 3 20.84 -7.33 -8.22
C ARG A 3 20.00 -6.06 -8.41
N ASN A 4 19.60 -5.75 -9.65
CA ASN A 4 18.88 -4.51 -10.00
C ASN A 4 17.36 -4.61 -9.81
N TYR A 5 16.79 -5.81 -9.89
CA TYR A 5 15.32 -5.98 -9.84
C TYR A 5 14.72 -5.49 -8.53
N GLY A 6 15.35 -5.72 -7.38
CA GLY A 6 14.81 -5.24 -6.10
C GLY A 6 14.78 -3.72 -5.98
N PHE A 7 15.79 -3.03 -6.51
CA PHE A 7 15.79 -1.57 -6.56
C PHE A 7 14.73 -1.03 -7.52
N LEU A 8 14.56 -1.65 -8.69
CA LEU A 8 13.52 -1.29 -9.66
C LEU A 8 12.12 -1.47 -9.06
N VAL A 9 11.90 -2.52 -8.26
CA VAL A 9 10.62 -2.76 -7.58
C VAL A 9 10.33 -1.70 -6.52
N CYS A 10 11.32 -1.34 -5.68
CA CYS A 10 11.14 -0.24 -4.72
C CYS A 10 10.81 1.07 -5.43
N LEU A 11 11.53 1.39 -6.52
CA LEU A 11 11.25 2.58 -7.31
C LEU A 11 9.85 2.55 -7.92
N LEU A 12 9.42 1.41 -8.44
CA LEU A 12 8.10 1.26 -9.03
C LEU A 12 6.99 1.50 -7.98
N ILE A 13 7.07 0.87 -6.81
CA ILE A 13 6.10 1.06 -5.72
C ILE A 13 6.05 2.54 -5.30
N MET A 14 7.22 3.16 -5.07
CA MET A 14 7.29 4.58 -4.72
C MET A 14 6.67 5.48 -5.77
N ILE A 15 6.96 5.25 -7.05
CA ILE A 15 6.41 6.05 -8.15
C ILE A 15 4.89 5.91 -8.21
N LEU A 16 4.36 4.69 -8.08
CA LEU A 16 2.91 4.45 -8.08
C LEU A 16 2.20 5.17 -6.92
N ASP A 17 2.74 5.05 -5.71
CA ASP A 17 2.19 5.71 -4.51
C ASP A 17 2.32 7.25 -4.59
N ILE A 18 3.41 7.77 -5.16
CA ILE A 18 3.59 9.22 -5.40
C ILE A 18 2.55 9.73 -6.40
N ILE A 19 2.38 9.05 -7.52
CA ILE A 19 1.39 9.43 -8.54
C ILE A 19 -0.01 9.35 -7.93
N ALA A 20 -0.34 8.29 -7.19
CA ALA A 20 -1.63 8.17 -6.50
C ALA A 20 -1.86 9.32 -5.50
N GLY A 21 -0.84 9.69 -4.74
CA GLY A 21 -0.89 10.80 -3.79
C GLY A 21 -1.15 12.14 -4.47
N ILE A 22 -0.43 12.44 -5.54
CA ILE A 22 -0.61 13.66 -6.35
C ILE A 22 -2.02 13.70 -6.94
N LEU A 23 -2.49 12.60 -7.55
CA LEU A 23 -3.84 12.51 -8.11
C LEU A 23 -4.92 12.70 -7.04
N GLY A 24 -4.71 12.21 -5.82
CA GLY A 24 -5.61 12.45 -4.68
C GLY A 24 -5.71 13.94 -4.31
N ILE A 25 -4.57 14.64 -4.28
CA ILE A 25 -4.52 16.09 -4.01
C ILE A 25 -5.15 16.88 -5.16
N GLU A 26 -4.82 16.54 -6.42
CA GLU A 26 -5.40 17.18 -7.60
C GLU A 26 -6.93 16.96 -7.68
N ALA A 27 -7.40 15.77 -7.31
CA ALA A 27 -8.83 15.47 -7.21
C ALA A 27 -9.50 16.40 -6.17
N GLU A 28 -8.84 16.66 -5.04
CA GLU A 28 -9.35 17.61 -4.05
C GLU A 28 -9.38 19.05 -4.57
N ILE A 29 -8.33 19.50 -5.26
CA ILE A 29 -8.27 20.84 -5.86
C ILE A 29 -9.37 21.00 -6.92
N ALA A 30 -9.54 20.01 -7.80
CA ALA A 30 -10.59 19.99 -8.82
C ALA A 30 -11.98 19.98 -8.17
N GLN A 31 -12.14 19.29 -7.04
CA GLN A 31 -13.35 19.33 -6.24
C GLN A 31 -13.57 20.72 -5.60
N ASN A 32 -12.50 21.42 -5.17
CA ASN A 32 -12.61 22.72 -4.50
C ASN A 32 -12.87 23.88 -5.47
N LYS A 33 -12.31 23.84 -6.69
CA LYS A 33 -12.57 24.85 -7.74
C LYS A 33 -14.05 24.95 -8.09
N VAL A 34 -14.73 23.80 -8.22
CA VAL A 34 -16.17 23.75 -8.53
C VAL A 34 -17.01 24.24 -7.35
N LYS A 35 -16.56 24.03 -6.10
CA LYS A 35 -17.23 24.56 -4.91
C LYS A 35 -17.20 26.08 -4.87
N HIS A 36 -16.05 26.71 -5.13
CA HIS A 36 -15.91 28.17 -5.00
C HIS A 36 -16.73 28.96 -6.03
N LEU A 37 -16.99 28.39 -7.20
CA LEU A 37 -17.79 29.02 -8.26
C LEU A 37 -19.31 28.82 -8.11
N ARG A 38 -19.74 27.78 -7.38
CA ARG A 38 -21.17 27.38 -7.27
C ARG A 38 -21.80 27.59 -5.90
N MET A 39 -21.06 28.11 -4.91
CA MET A 39 -21.65 28.57 -3.64
C MET A 39 -22.61 29.77 -3.81
N TRP A 40 -22.72 30.34 -5.03
CA TRP A 40 -23.54 31.52 -5.31
C TRP A 40 -24.89 31.23 -5.99
N ILE A 41 -25.14 30.02 -6.51
CA ILE A 41 -26.42 29.71 -7.19
C ILE A 41 -26.93 28.32 -6.76
N PHE A 42 -28.22 28.27 -6.44
CA PHE A 42 -29.00 27.22 -5.78
C PHE A 42 -28.88 25.77 -6.32
N GLU A 43 -29.11 24.83 -5.40
CA GLU A 43 -29.69 23.48 -5.57
C GLU A 43 -28.92 22.36 -6.33
N CYS A 44 -28.43 21.39 -5.55
CA CYS A 44 -28.10 20.01 -5.93
C CYS A 44 -27.08 19.74 -7.07
N ARG A 45 -25.80 19.89 -6.71
CA ARG A 45 -24.66 18.98 -7.02
C ARG A 45 -24.55 18.47 -8.47
N ASP A 46 -23.72 19.11 -9.30
CA ASP A 46 -23.03 18.37 -10.37
C ASP A 46 -21.74 17.75 -9.83
N PRO A 47 -21.51 16.44 -10.04
CA PRO A 47 -20.21 15.82 -9.79
C PRO A 47 -19.14 16.47 -10.68
N SER A 48 -17.98 16.82 -10.13
CA SER A 48 -16.83 17.16 -10.96
C SER A 48 -16.33 15.87 -11.59
N TYR A 49 -16.81 15.52 -12.79
CA TYR A 49 -16.41 14.28 -13.48
C TYR A 49 -14.88 14.09 -13.47
N GLN A 50 -14.14 15.19 -13.56
CA GLN A 50 -12.69 15.23 -13.44
C GLN A 50 -12.17 14.76 -12.07
N ALA A 51 -12.69 15.30 -10.95
CA ALA A 51 -12.25 14.86 -9.61
C ALA A 51 -12.60 13.38 -9.33
N PHE A 52 -13.67 12.85 -9.94
CA PHE A 52 -14.06 11.45 -9.82
C PHE A 52 -13.07 10.56 -10.56
N LYS A 53 -12.72 10.92 -11.80
CA LYS A 53 -11.72 10.21 -12.60
C LYS A 53 -10.34 10.19 -11.92
N LEU A 54 -9.91 11.32 -11.36
CA LEU A 54 -8.62 11.43 -10.65
C LEU A 54 -8.63 10.60 -9.35
N GLY A 55 -9.70 10.69 -8.55
CA GLY A 55 -9.85 9.89 -7.33
C GLY A 55 -9.91 8.37 -7.59
N LEU A 56 -10.63 7.94 -8.63
CA LEU A 56 -10.64 6.53 -9.07
C LEU A 56 -9.25 6.08 -9.53
N ALA A 57 -8.54 6.90 -10.30
CA ALA A 57 -7.19 6.58 -10.73
C ALA A 57 -6.25 6.40 -9.53
N ALA A 58 -6.33 7.29 -8.52
CA ALA A 58 -5.56 7.17 -7.28
C ALA A 58 -5.86 5.85 -6.54
N ILE A 59 -7.14 5.46 -6.44
CA ILE A 59 -7.55 4.20 -5.80
C ILE A 59 -6.93 2.98 -6.50
N ILE A 60 -7.00 2.96 -7.85
CA ILE A 60 -6.48 1.85 -8.64
C ILE A 60 -4.96 1.74 -8.49
N LEU A 61 -4.24 2.87 -8.51
CA LEU A 61 -2.79 2.90 -8.35
C LEU A 61 -2.35 2.45 -6.95
N LEU A 62 -3.04 2.90 -5.89
CA LEU A 62 -2.75 2.48 -4.52
C LEU A 62 -2.92 0.95 -4.34
N LEU A 63 -4.03 0.40 -4.86
CA LEU A 63 -4.25 -1.05 -4.83
C LEU A 63 -3.19 -1.81 -5.63
N LEU A 64 -2.83 -1.31 -6.82
CA LEU A 64 -1.81 -1.91 -7.66
C LEU A 64 -0.44 -1.92 -6.95
N ALA A 65 -0.05 -0.80 -6.34
CA ALA A 65 1.18 -0.69 -5.55
C ALA A 65 1.20 -1.71 -4.40
N HIS A 66 0.09 -1.83 -3.67
CA HIS A 66 -0.04 -2.79 -2.57
C HIS A 66 0.05 -4.25 -3.04
N VAL A 67 -0.64 -4.60 -4.13
CA VAL A 67 -0.59 -5.96 -4.71
C VAL A 67 0.83 -6.30 -5.18
N ILE A 68 1.52 -5.36 -5.83
CA ILE A 68 2.92 -5.55 -6.25
C ILE A 68 3.83 -5.77 -5.03
N ALA A 69 3.68 -4.96 -3.98
CA ALA A 69 4.45 -5.10 -2.75
C ALA A 69 4.21 -6.46 -2.07
N GLN A 70 2.97 -6.94 -2.04
CA GLN A 70 2.60 -8.22 -1.43
C GLN A 70 3.03 -9.44 -2.26
N LEU A 71 2.93 -9.37 -3.60
CA LEU A 71 3.37 -10.46 -4.49
C LEU A 71 4.89 -10.61 -4.49
N LEU A 72 5.63 -9.49 -4.52
CA LEU A 72 7.10 -9.49 -4.62
C LEU A 72 7.80 -9.56 -3.26
N GLY A 73 7.15 -9.12 -2.18
CA GLY A 73 7.55 -9.40 -0.80
C GLY A 73 7.36 -10.87 -0.39
N GLY A 74 6.85 -11.70 -1.30
CA GLY A 74 6.48 -13.08 -1.04
C GLY A 74 5.12 -13.15 -0.35
N CYS A 75 4.28 -14.10 -0.78
CA CYS A 75 3.15 -14.50 0.05
C CYS A 75 3.69 -14.85 1.44
N THR A 76 3.14 -14.22 2.48
CA THR A 76 3.40 -14.52 3.91
C THR A 76 2.98 -15.96 4.30
N CYS A 77 2.73 -16.82 3.32
CA CYS A 77 2.27 -18.20 3.44
C CYS A 77 3.41 -19.23 3.42
N VAL A 78 4.68 -18.83 3.48
CA VAL A 78 5.80 -19.77 3.52
C VAL A 78 6.47 -19.75 4.89
N GLY A 79 6.12 -20.76 5.69
CA GLY A 79 6.99 -21.30 6.74
C GLY A 79 6.59 -20.97 8.17
N SER A 80 5.59 -21.70 8.68
CA SER A 80 5.34 -22.09 10.08
C SER A 80 5.61 -21.07 11.20
N LYS A 81 4.61 -20.90 12.07
CA LYS A 81 4.70 -20.22 13.38
C LYS A 81 5.85 -20.69 14.30
N ALA A 82 6.61 -21.73 13.91
CA ALA A 82 7.77 -22.26 14.61
C ALA A 82 9.04 -21.38 14.56
N GLU A 83 9.15 -20.40 13.65
CA GLU A 83 10.36 -19.56 13.52
C GLU A 83 10.27 -18.20 14.25
N PHE A 84 9.23 -17.98 15.07
CA PHE A 84 9.14 -16.77 15.91
C PHE A 84 10.09 -16.82 17.12
N SER A 85 10.49 -18.02 17.56
CA SER A 85 11.35 -18.21 18.74
C SER A 85 12.84 -17.91 18.50
N ASN A 86 13.28 -17.76 17.24
CA ASN A 86 14.68 -17.48 16.85
C ASN A 86 14.76 -16.31 15.84
N SER A 87 13.92 -15.28 15.99
CA SER A 87 13.75 -14.23 14.96
C SER A 87 14.92 -13.25 14.92
N THR A 88 15.50 -13.02 13.73
CA THR A 88 16.43 -11.90 13.51
C THR A 88 15.66 -10.56 13.57
N PRO A 89 16.29 -9.45 14.03
CA PRO A 89 15.61 -8.15 14.17
C PRO A 89 14.97 -7.64 12.87
N ASN A 90 15.53 -8.01 11.72
CA ASN A 90 15.01 -7.66 10.40
C ASN A 90 13.64 -8.29 10.11
N GLN A 91 13.37 -9.48 10.64
CA GLN A 91 12.10 -10.16 10.45
C GLN A 91 10.98 -9.51 11.27
N GLN A 92 11.28 -9.06 12.49
CA GLN A 92 10.33 -8.32 13.33
C GLN A 92 9.95 -6.97 12.70
N LEU A 93 10.94 -6.27 12.14
CA LEU A 93 10.72 -5.02 11.38
C LEU A 93 9.88 -5.25 10.10
N ALA A 94 10.09 -6.37 9.41
CA ALA A 94 9.27 -6.75 8.26
C ALA A 94 7.80 -6.98 8.64
N PHE A 95 7.52 -7.74 9.70
CA PHE A 95 6.13 -7.96 10.14
C PHE A 95 5.46 -6.67 10.63
N GLY A 96 6.18 -5.82 11.37
CA GLY A 96 5.65 -4.53 11.82
C GLY A 96 5.30 -3.62 10.65
N SER A 97 6.24 -3.43 9.71
CA SER A 97 6.01 -2.59 8.52
C SER A 97 4.88 -3.12 7.64
N LEU A 98 4.70 -4.44 7.56
CA LEU A 98 3.56 -5.04 6.87
C LEU A 98 2.22 -4.65 7.54
N ILE A 99 2.09 -4.83 8.86
CA ILE A 99 0.87 -4.49 9.59
C ILE A 99 0.52 -3.00 9.39
N PHE A 100 1.51 -2.12 9.53
CA PHE A 100 1.30 -0.68 9.29
C PHE A 100 0.87 -0.40 7.86
N ALA A 101 1.49 -1.03 6.85
CA ALA A 101 1.11 -0.85 5.45
C ALA A 101 -0.35 -1.26 5.18
N TRP A 102 -0.82 -2.37 5.77
CA TRP A 102 -2.22 -2.81 5.65
C TRP A 102 -3.20 -1.85 6.34
N ILE A 103 -2.85 -1.32 7.52
CA ILE A 103 -3.68 -0.32 8.22
C ILE A 103 -3.76 0.97 7.39
N ILE A 104 -2.63 1.47 6.90
CA ILE A 104 -2.58 2.68 6.08
C ILE A 104 -3.36 2.48 4.78
N LEU A 105 -3.23 1.30 4.15
CA LEU A 105 -4.03 0.95 2.98
C LEU A 105 -5.52 1.03 3.31
N ALA A 106 -5.99 0.36 4.37
CA ALA A 106 -7.41 0.33 4.72
C ALA A 106 -7.97 1.73 4.98
N VAL A 107 -7.25 2.55 5.75
CA VAL A 107 -7.65 3.93 6.07
C VAL A 107 -7.59 4.81 4.82
N GLY A 108 -6.47 4.79 4.08
CA GLY A 108 -6.27 5.60 2.88
C GLY A 108 -7.25 5.27 1.76
N PHE A 109 -7.45 3.98 1.49
CA PHE A 109 -8.43 3.47 0.52
C PHE A 109 -9.85 3.90 0.88
N SER A 110 -10.25 3.75 2.15
CA SER A 110 -11.58 4.17 2.60
C SER A 110 -11.78 5.67 2.41
N MET A 111 -10.78 6.50 2.76
CA MET A 111 -10.84 7.95 2.57
C MET A 111 -10.91 8.34 1.09
N LEU A 112 -10.12 7.71 0.23
CA LEU A 112 -10.17 7.93 -1.21
C LEU A 112 -11.51 7.50 -1.81
N ILE A 113 -12.08 6.36 -1.38
CA ILE A 113 -13.42 5.91 -1.81
C ILE A 113 -14.48 6.89 -1.38
N ILE A 114 -14.49 7.30 -0.11
CA ILE A 114 -15.49 8.25 0.41
C ILE A 114 -15.39 9.56 -0.38
N GLY A 115 -14.17 10.06 -0.60
CA GLY A 115 -13.91 11.25 -1.42
C GLY A 115 -14.42 11.10 -2.86
N THR A 116 -14.07 10.01 -3.53
CA THR A 116 -14.43 9.71 -4.92
C THR A 116 -15.93 9.49 -5.09
N MET A 117 -16.53 8.65 -4.24
CA MET A 117 -17.97 8.36 -4.23
C MET A 117 -18.78 9.61 -3.92
N SER A 118 -18.31 10.47 -3.01
CA SER A 118 -18.95 11.74 -2.78
C SER A 118 -19.08 12.50 -4.10
N ASN A 119 -18.04 12.48 -4.93
CA ASN A 119 -17.98 13.19 -6.19
C ASN A 119 -18.59 12.42 -7.38
N SER A 120 -19.22 11.26 -7.17
CA SER A 120 -19.89 10.47 -8.22
C SER A 120 -21.43 10.60 -8.21
N ARG A 121 -22.02 10.91 -7.06
CA ARG A 121 -23.47 10.94 -6.85
C ARG A 121 -23.99 12.38 -6.81
N SER A 122 -25.06 12.65 -7.57
CA SER A 122 -25.94 13.79 -7.28
C SER A 122 -26.53 13.59 -5.88
N ARG A 123 -26.35 14.58 -4.99
CA ARG A 123 -26.69 14.48 -3.56
C ARG A 123 -28.21 14.54 -3.41
N LYS A 124 -28.83 13.55 -2.77
CA LYS A 124 -30.23 13.63 -2.29
C LYS A 124 -30.40 14.42 -0.97
N SER A 125 -29.29 14.64 -0.26
CA SER A 125 -29.27 15.46 0.97
C SER A 125 -27.93 16.19 1.05
N CYS A 126 -27.99 17.49 1.27
CA CYS A 126 -26.85 18.41 1.23
C CYS A 126 -26.04 18.31 2.54
N GLY A 127 -25.45 17.14 2.80
CA GLY A 127 -24.55 16.93 3.91
C GLY A 127 -23.14 17.42 3.58
N ILE A 128 -22.54 18.21 4.48
CA ILE A 128 -21.16 18.67 4.43
C ILE A 128 -20.23 17.45 4.26
N ALA A 129 -19.71 17.25 3.05
CA ALA A 129 -18.61 16.31 2.86
C ALA A 129 -17.38 16.95 3.52
N HIS A 130 -16.90 16.36 4.61
CA HIS A 130 -15.70 16.81 5.30
C HIS A 130 -14.56 17.04 4.30
N HIS A 131 -13.94 18.20 4.43
CA HIS A 131 -13.25 18.94 3.38
C HIS A 131 -11.87 18.41 3.00
N ARG A 132 -11.48 17.19 3.42
CA ARG A 132 -10.09 16.72 3.31
C ARG A 132 -9.93 15.23 2.99
N PHE A 133 -10.98 14.50 2.65
CA PHE A 133 -10.86 13.04 2.49
C PHE A 133 -9.93 12.63 1.34
N LEU A 134 -9.95 13.36 0.21
CA LEU A 134 -9.11 13.07 -0.95
C LEU A 134 -7.64 13.42 -0.68
N SER A 135 -7.36 14.57 -0.05
CA SER A 135 -6.01 14.98 0.34
C SER A 135 -5.44 14.11 1.48
N ILE A 136 -6.22 13.80 2.51
CA ILE A 136 -5.80 12.87 3.57
C ILE A 136 -5.51 11.49 2.97
N GLY A 137 -6.39 11.00 2.09
CA GLY A 137 -6.16 9.75 1.35
C GLY A 137 -4.89 9.79 0.50
N GLY A 138 -4.63 10.92 -0.18
CA GLY A 138 -3.40 11.14 -0.95
C GLY A 138 -2.14 11.17 -0.10
N ILE A 139 -2.18 11.83 1.06
CA ILE A 139 -1.07 11.84 2.04
C ILE A 139 -0.77 10.43 2.52
N LEU A 140 -1.81 9.65 2.84
CA LEU A 140 -1.68 8.26 3.25
C LEU A 140 -1.06 7.37 2.14
N CYS A 141 -1.21 7.70 0.85
CA CYS A 141 -0.52 6.99 -0.24
C CYS A 141 1.01 7.16 -0.13
N PHE A 142 1.52 8.36 0.14
CA PHE A 142 2.97 8.56 0.34
C PHE A 142 3.49 7.77 1.54
N VAL A 143 2.73 7.77 2.64
CA VAL A 143 3.09 7.03 3.86
C VAL A 143 3.06 5.51 3.58
N HIS A 144 2.07 5.03 2.83
CA HIS A 144 2.00 3.63 2.37
C HIS A 144 3.26 3.22 1.61
N GLY A 145 3.71 4.03 0.64
CA GLY A 145 4.94 3.76 -0.11
C GLY A 145 6.18 3.62 0.76
N LEU A 146 6.35 4.48 1.78
CA LEU A 146 7.48 4.39 2.72
C LEU A 146 7.49 3.07 3.50
N PHE A 147 6.34 2.66 4.02
CA PHE A 147 6.23 1.39 4.75
C PHE A 147 6.33 0.17 3.82
N ALA A 148 5.79 0.24 2.61
CA ALA A 148 5.86 -0.83 1.61
C ALA A 148 7.30 -1.07 1.13
N VAL A 149 8.09 0.00 0.87
CA VAL A 149 9.51 -0.13 0.54
C VAL A 149 10.29 -0.69 1.74
N SER A 150 10.02 -0.19 2.94
CA SER A 150 10.70 -0.67 4.16
C SER A 150 10.43 -2.16 4.38
N TYR A 151 9.20 -2.61 4.15
CA TYR A 151 8.81 -4.02 4.18
C TYR A 151 9.58 -4.83 3.13
N TYR A 152 9.58 -4.38 1.87
CA TYR A 152 10.27 -5.08 0.78
C TYR A 152 11.78 -5.22 1.03
N VAL A 153 12.42 -4.14 1.51
CA VAL A 153 13.85 -4.14 1.86
C VAL A 153 14.11 -5.09 3.03
N SER A 154 13.26 -5.10 4.06
CA SER A 154 13.41 -5.97 5.23
C SER A 154 13.26 -7.45 4.88
N VAL A 155 12.28 -7.80 4.04
CA VAL A 155 12.13 -9.18 3.51
C VAL A 155 13.36 -9.57 2.68
N THR A 156 13.79 -8.70 1.78
CA THR A 156 14.96 -8.97 0.92
C THR A 156 16.24 -9.14 1.75
N ALA A 157 16.39 -8.36 2.82
CA ALA A 157 17.50 -8.48 3.76
C ALA A 157 17.45 -9.81 4.52
N ALA A 158 16.29 -10.17 5.07
CA ALA A 158 16.11 -11.44 5.78
C ALA A 158 16.40 -12.66 4.88
N GLN A 159 15.98 -12.63 3.61
CA GLN A 159 16.29 -13.68 2.63
C GLN A 159 17.81 -13.80 2.38
N ARG A 160 18.52 -12.67 2.27
CA ARG A 160 19.99 -12.66 2.11
C ARG A 160 20.71 -13.21 3.34
N GLU A 161 20.21 -12.93 4.54
CA GLU A 161 20.76 -13.48 5.79
C GLU A 161 20.61 -15.00 5.84
N LYS A 162 19.43 -15.53 5.52
CA LYS A 162 19.18 -16.98 5.45
C LYS A 162 20.11 -17.69 4.46
N GLN A 163 20.28 -17.13 3.27
CA GLN A 163 21.22 -17.68 2.26
C GLN A 163 22.67 -17.70 2.77
N ARG A 164 23.14 -16.62 3.42
CA ARG A 164 24.49 -16.57 4.00
C ARG A 164 24.68 -17.60 5.11
N GLN A 165 23.70 -17.78 5.99
CA GLN A 165 23.76 -18.79 7.06
C GLN A 165 23.82 -20.21 6.47
N GLN A 166 22.99 -20.51 5.47
CA GLN A 166 22.98 -21.82 4.81
C GLN A 166 24.27 -22.12 4.05
N GLN A 167 24.93 -21.09 3.51
CA GLN A 167 26.25 -21.22 2.88
C GLN A 167 27.39 -21.39 3.90
N ARG A 168 27.27 -20.78 5.10
CA ARG A 168 28.27 -20.90 6.18
C ARG A 168 28.22 -22.25 6.89
N ASN A 169 27.09 -22.96 6.87
CA ASN A 169 26.92 -24.23 7.59
C ASN A 169 26.44 -25.38 6.66
N PRO A 170 27.29 -25.85 5.73
CA PRO A 170 26.90 -26.87 4.75
C PRO A 170 26.62 -28.25 5.36
N ALA A 171 27.10 -28.53 6.58
CA ALA A 171 26.86 -29.79 7.29
C ALA A 171 25.37 -30.01 7.68
N GLY A 172 24.59 -28.93 7.82
CA GLY A 172 23.14 -29.03 8.07
C GLY A 172 22.33 -29.44 6.83
N ARG A 173 22.95 -29.48 5.64
CA ARG A 173 22.29 -29.83 4.37
C ARG A 173 22.04 -31.34 4.20
N ALA A 174 22.78 -32.18 4.93
CA ALA A 174 22.59 -33.63 4.92
C ALA A 174 21.52 -34.11 5.92
N ALA A 175 21.17 -33.29 6.91
CA ALA A 175 20.06 -33.53 7.82
C ALA A 175 18.79 -32.85 7.27
N GLY A 176 18.32 -33.33 6.11
CA GLY A 176 16.94 -33.09 5.69
C GLY A 176 15.97 -33.71 6.70
N PRO A 177 14.74 -33.20 6.81
CA PRO A 177 13.81 -33.59 7.86
C PRO A 177 13.52 -35.08 7.73
N THR A 178 13.90 -35.86 8.75
CA THR A 178 13.32 -37.18 8.97
C THR A 178 11.83 -36.97 9.13
N SER A 179 11.10 -37.29 8.07
CA SER A 179 9.70 -37.68 8.14
C SER A 179 9.60 -38.87 9.10
N THR A 180 9.33 -38.57 10.37
CA THR A 180 8.64 -39.47 11.28
C THR A 180 7.16 -39.12 11.12
N ALA A 181 6.39 -39.92 10.36
CA ALA A 181 5.66 -41.10 10.84
C ALA A 181 4.69 -40.70 11.98
N SER A 182 3.40 -41.03 12.00
CA SER A 182 2.67 -42.16 11.40
C SER A 182 1.24 -42.18 12.00
N VAL A 183 0.31 -42.76 11.24
CA VAL A 183 -1.09 -43.16 11.57
C VAL A 183 -2.12 -42.03 11.73
#